data_AF-A0A8I1AW93-F1
#
_entry.id   AF-A0A8I1AW93-F1
#
_cell.length_a   1.000
_cell.length_b   1.000
_cell.length_c   1.000
_cell.angle_alpha   90.00
_cell.angle_beta   90.00
_cell.angle_gamma   90.00
#
_symmetry.space_group_name_H-M   'P 1'
#
loop_
_entity.id
_entity.type
_entity.pdbx_description
1 polymer ?
#
loop_
_entity_poly.entity_id
_entity_poly.type
_entity_poly.pdbx_seq_one_letter_code
_entity_poly.pdbx_strand_id
1 'polypeptide(L)'
;MPRPHQSGIAAQAKPNLSIDAETISNLRELLDQRKKLDDAVNAAPSEIKFIEDELSNLRQQMASLEADIVLVDEAHVPAKQKQIKALGEVLADKELAVRRKKMLLETLEQRAPDLDEKIEIAIGFVRVEAGIAAQSLRSDIAQELRGKLHELQLIYAKVRALHGLVRDERTGDFLKSALIPDLDQCMRIIARNETYEASPNLLDTRNDDTAAVEAQISDAMRPITDVLVLARKHRPYVPLAKRPAPYVRKGAWDGPGGRIDRPEKLEEPPVRAEPYEIKGDSSGFRTRPQAQEMNMAPAIAETAGEVGRFES
;
A
#
# COMPACT_ATOMS: atom_id res chain seq x y z
N MET A 1 -47.59 -4.51 11.70
CA MET A 1 -47.31 -4.01 10.34
C MET A 1 -45.92 -4.50 9.93
N PRO A 2 -45.80 -5.60 9.17
CA PRO A 2 -44.51 -6.07 8.69
C PRO A 2 -44.08 -5.23 7.47
N ARG A 3 -42.84 -4.72 7.47
CA ARG A 3 -42.25 -4.02 6.32
C ARG A 3 -41.89 -5.06 5.25
N PRO A 4 -42.25 -4.87 3.98
CA PRO A 4 -41.75 -5.72 2.91
C PRO A 4 -40.29 -5.34 2.66
N HIS A 5 -39.37 -6.27 2.93
CA HIS A 5 -38.02 -6.22 2.40
C HIS A 5 -38.10 -6.50 0.89
N GLN A 6 -38.11 -5.45 0.06
CA GLN A 6 -37.73 -5.58 -1.34
C GLN A 6 -36.21 -5.58 -1.41
N SER A 7 -35.63 -6.74 -1.16
CA SER A 7 -34.24 -7.05 -1.49
C SER A 7 -34.15 -7.25 -3.00
N GLY A 8 -34.11 -6.15 -3.75
CA GLY A 8 -33.69 -6.17 -5.14
C GLY A 8 -32.21 -6.55 -5.17
N ILE A 9 -31.91 -7.84 -5.28
CA ILE A 9 -30.58 -8.31 -5.68
C ILE A 9 -30.44 -7.85 -7.12
N ALA A 10 -29.90 -6.64 -7.32
CA ALA A 10 -29.45 -6.17 -8.61
C ALA A 10 -28.50 -7.23 -9.15
N ALA A 11 -28.86 -7.82 -10.28
CA ALA A 11 -28.04 -8.81 -10.98
C ALA A 11 -26.62 -8.25 -11.09
N GLN A 12 -25.67 -8.88 -10.40
CA GLN A 12 -24.26 -8.54 -10.53
C GLN A 12 -23.90 -8.72 -11.99
N ALA A 13 -23.70 -7.63 -12.71
CA ALA A 13 -23.12 -7.65 -14.03
C ALA A 13 -21.79 -8.40 -13.89
N LYS A 14 -21.65 -9.53 -14.59
CA LYS A 14 -20.37 -10.23 -14.62
C LYS A 14 -19.33 -9.22 -15.09
N PRO A 15 -18.20 -9.07 -14.38
CA PRO A 15 -17.18 -8.15 -14.81
C PRO A 15 -16.68 -8.57 -16.19
N ASN A 16 -16.62 -7.62 -17.12
CA ASN A 16 -16.10 -7.84 -18.46
C ASN A 16 -14.57 -7.91 -18.39
N LEU A 17 -14.06 -9.05 -17.93
CA LEU A 17 -12.64 -9.34 -17.92
C LEU A 17 -12.26 -9.93 -19.27
N SER A 18 -11.89 -9.08 -20.23
CA SER A 18 -11.28 -9.53 -21.48
C SER A 18 -9.77 -9.66 -21.27
N ILE A 19 -9.34 -10.81 -20.74
CA ILE A 19 -7.96 -11.25 -20.93
C ILE A 19 -7.94 -11.96 -22.28
N ASP A 20 -6.94 -11.68 -23.10
CA ASP A 20 -6.86 -12.31 -24.41
C ASP A 20 -6.67 -13.82 -24.22
N ALA A 21 -7.55 -14.62 -24.83
CA ALA A 21 -7.46 -16.07 -24.74
C ALA A 21 -6.18 -16.57 -25.41
N GLU A 22 -5.70 -15.84 -26.43
CA GLU A 22 -4.49 -16.18 -27.17
C GLU A 22 -3.22 -16.00 -26.33
N THR A 23 -3.14 -14.97 -25.48
CA THR A 23 -1.95 -14.78 -24.61
C THR A 23 -1.85 -15.87 -23.54
N ILE A 24 -2.99 -16.27 -22.96
CA ILE A 24 -3.05 -17.37 -21.99
C ILE A 24 -2.70 -18.70 -22.65
N SER A 25 -3.23 -18.99 -23.85
CA SER A 25 -2.91 -20.22 -24.56
C SER A 25 -1.43 -20.26 -24.95
N ASN A 26 -0.88 -19.16 -25.47
CA ASN A 26 0.53 -19.07 -25.85
C ASN A 26 1.45 -19.33 -24.66
N LEU A 27 1.19 -18.75 -23.49
CA LEU A 27 1.98 -19.01 -22.28
C LEU A 27 1.88 -20.49 -21.87
N ARG A 28 0.70 -21.09 -21.91
CA ARG A 28 0.52 -22.52 -21.57
C ARG A 28 1.29 -23.42 -22.52
N GLU A 29 1.23 -23.15 -23.82
CA GLU A 29 1.97 -23.91 -24.83
C GLU A 29 3.48 -23.83 -24.61
N LEU A 30 4.01 -22.64 -24.30
CA LEU A 30 5.43 -22.47 -24.00
C LEU A 30 5.84 -23.22 -22.73
N LEU A 31 5.02 -23.18 -21.67
CA LEU A 31 5.27 -23.93 -20.43
C LEU A 31 5.22 -25.44 -20.66
N ASP A 32 4.31 -25.93 -21.48
CA ASP A 32 4.23 -27.35 -21.87
C ASP A 32 5.46 -27.77 -22.70
N GLN A 33 5.94 -26.89 -23.59
CA GLN A 33 7.19 -27.13 -24.32
C GLN A 33 8.40 -27.17 -23.37
N ARG A 34 8.47 -26.27 -22.38
CA ARG A 34 9.53 -26.27 -21.38
C ARG A 34 9.55 -27.56 -20.58
N LYS A 35 8.38 -28.00 -20.11
CA LYS A 35 8.25 -29.25 -19.37
C LYS A 35 8.75 -30.45 -20.18
N LYS A 36 8.39 -30.55 -21.46
CA LYS A 36 8.88 -31.61 -22.35
C LYS A 36 10.39 -31.57 -22.54
N LEU A 37 10.99 -30.37 -22.61
CA LEU A 37 12.43 -30.19 -22.69
C LEU A 37 13.11 -30.66 -21.40
N ASP A 38 12.62 -30.22 -20.24
CA ASP A 38 13.17 -30.60 -18.94
C ASP A 38 13.06 -32.12 -18.71
N ASP A 39 11.93 -32.74 -19.05
CA ASP A 39 11.74 -34.18 -18.98
C ASP A 39 12.76 -34.93 -19.86
N ALA A 40 13.01 -34.46 -21.08
CA ALA A 40 13.99 -35.05 -21.99
C ALA A 40 15.44 -34.89 -21.51
N VAL A 41 15.80 -33.70 -21.00
CA VAL A 41 17.12 -33.42 -20.43
C VAL A 41 17.38 -34.25 -19.17
N ASN A 42 16.37 -34.41 -18.30
CA ASN A 42 16.48 -35.22 -17.09
C ASN A 42 16.59 -36.72 -17.39
N ALA A 43 15.92 -37.22 -18.43
CA ALA A 43 15.99 -38.63 -18.82
C ALA A 43 17.32 -39.01 -19.49
N ALA A 44 17.88 -38.12 -20.32
CA ALA A 44 19.03 -38.39 -21.19
C ALA A 44 20.29 -38.96 -20.47
N PRO A 45 20.73 -38.48 -19.29
CA PRO A 45 21.89 -39.03 -18.61
C PRO A 45 21.75 -40.51 -18.26
N SER A 46 20.55 -40.95 -17.89
CA SER A 46 20.30 -42.35 -17.52
C SER A 46 20.30 -43.25 -18.76
N GLU A 47 19.73 -42.79 -19.87
CA GLU A 47 19.76 -43.48 -21.16
C GLU A 47 21.17 -43.57 -21.73
N ILE A 48 21.96 -42.49 -21.65
CA ILE A 48 23.35 -42.47 -22.10
C ILE A 48 24.16 -43.49 -21.31
N LYS A 49 24.06 -43.49 -19.97
CA LYS A 49 24.75 -44.47 -19.12
C LYS A 49 24.37 -45.90 -19.46
N PHE A 50 23.08 -46.16 -19.66
CA PHE A 50 22.61 -47.49 -20.04
C PHE A 50 23.26 -47.99 -21.34
N ILE A 51 23.33 -47.14 -22.38
CA ILE A 51 23.97 -47.50 -23.65
C ILE A 51 25.50 -47.62 -23.49
N GLU A 52 26.12 -46.79 -22.65
CA GLU A 52 27.56 -46.87 -22.35
C GLU A 52 27.93 -48.18 -21.61
N ASP A 53 27.09 -48.62 -20.67
CA ASP A 53 27.25 -49.89 -19.97
C ASP A 53 27.11 -51.07 -20.94
N GLU A 54 26.11 -51.04 -21.83
CA GLU A 54 25.96 -52.03 -22.91
C GLU A 54 27.19 -52.06 -23.83
N LEU A 55 27.74 -50.90 -24.22
CA LEU A 55 28.96 -50.80 -25.00
C LEU A 55 30.16 -51.42 -24.29
N SER A 56 30.29 -51.19 -22.98
CA SER A 56 31.38 -51.75 -22.19
C SER A 56 31.31 -53.29 -22.16
N ASN A 57 30.10 -53.84 -22.01
CA ASN A 57 29.86 -55.28 -22.02
C ASN A 57 30.15 -55.89 -23.40
N LEU A 58 29.70 -55.25 -24.48
CA LEU A 58 29.97 -55.70 -25.86
C LEU A 58 31.47 -55.66 -26.19
N ARG A 59 32.20 -54.65 -25.72
CA ARG A 59 33.67 -54.58 -25.88
C ARG A 59 34.39 -55.70 -25.13
N GLN A 60 33.94 -56.03 -23.91
CA GLN A 60 34.47 -57.18 -23.17
C GLN A 60 34.18 -58.51 -23.88
N GLN A 61 32.97 -58.68 -24.43
CA GLN A 61 32.62 -59.87 -25.21
C GLN A 61 33.48 -59.99 -26.47
N MET A 62 33.68 -58.89 -27.21
CA MET A 62 34.54 -58.88 -28.38
C MET A 62 36.00 -59.25 -28.02
N ALA A 63 36.55 -58.63 -26.97
CA ALA A 63 37.90 -58.94 -26.49
C ALA A 63 38.04 -60.41 -26.04
N SER A 64 37.00 -60.98 -25.41
CA SER A 64 36.98 -62.40 -25.03
C SER A 64 36.99 -63.33 -26.24
N LEU A 65 36.23 -63.01 -27.30
CA LEU A 65 36.21 -63.79 -28.53
C LEU A 65 37.51 -63.66 -29.32
N GLU A 66 38.15 -62.49 -29.28
CA GLU A 66 39.48 -62.27 -29.87
C GLU A 66 40.56 -63.09 -29.15
N ALA A 67 40.52 -63.13 -27.81
CA ALA A 67 41.41 -63.99 -27.02
C ALA A 67 41.16 -65.48 -27.29
N ASP A 68 39.89 -65.90 -27.38
CA ASP A 68 39.51 -67.28 -27.69
C ASP A 68 40.11 -67.76 -29.02
N ILE A 69 40.18 -66.91 -30.06
CA ILE A 69 40.73 -67.30 -31.37
C ILE A 69 42.16 -67.86 -31.26
N VAL A 70 42.96 -67.35 -30.32
CA VAL A 70 44.34 -67.82 -30.10
C VAL A 70 44.37 -69.25 -29.53
N LEU A 71 43.29 -69.70 -28.90
CA LEU A 71 43.21 -70.96 -28.16
C LEU A 71 42.45 -72.08 -28.88
N VAL A 72 41.82 -71.82 -30.04
CA VAL A 72 41.04 -72.83 -30.79
C VAL A 72 41.77 -73.34 -32.02
N ASP A 73 41.52 -74.61 -32.39
CA ASP A 73 41.98 -75.22 -33.64
C ASP A 73 41.54 -74.42 -34.88
N GLU A 74 42.37 -74.43 -35.93
CA GLU A 74 42.17 -73.69 -37.18
C GLU A 74 40.78 -73.90 -37.82
N ALA A 75 40.18 -75.07 -37.64
CA ALA A 75 38.84 -75.39 -38.16
C ALA A 75 37.72 -74.50 -37.58
N HIS A 76 37.88 -73.97 -36.36
CA HIS A 76 36.86 -73.17 -35.67
C HIS A 76 37.09 -71.66 -35.78
N VAL A 77 38.29 -71.24 -36.22
CA VAL A 77 38.65 -69.82 -36.41
C VAL A 77 37.67 -69.06 -37.31
N PRO A 78 37.20 -69.60 -38.46
CA PRO A 78 36.27 -68.88 -39.33
C PRO A 78 34.93 -68.55 -38.66
N ALA A 79 34.45 -69.43 -37.77
CA ALA A 79 33.19 -69.23 -37.05
C ALA A 79 33.32 -68.11 -36.01
N LYS A 80 34.40 -68.10 -35.23
CA LYS A 80 34.70 -67.04 -34.25
C LYS A 80 34.94 -65.68 -34.93
N GLN A 81 35.63 -65.66 -36.07
CA GLN A 81 35.80 -64.44 -36.87
C GLN A 81 34.47 -63.87 -37.39
N LYS A 82 33.51 -64.72 -37.77
CA LYS A 82 32.15 -64.25 -38.13
C LYS A 82 31.44 -63.62 -36.94
N GLN A 83 31.56 -64.19 -35.74
CA GLN A 83 30.97 -63.65 -34.51
C GLN A 83 31.58 -62.29 -34.13
N ILE A 84 32.91 -62.14 -34.23
CA ILE A 84 33.58 -60.86 -33.98
C ILE A 84 33.14 -59.79 -34.97
N LYS A 85 33.02 -60.12 -36.25
CA LYS A 85 32.50 -59.18 -37.26
C LYS A 85 31.08 -58.72 -36.94
N ALA A 86 30.20 -59.65 -36.58
CA ALA A 86 28.83 -59.33 -36.19
C ALA A 86 28.77 -58.44 -34.92
N LEU A 87 29.59 -58.71 -33.90
CA LEU A 87 29.70 -57.83 -32.73
C LEU A 87 30.28 -56.46 -33.06
N GLY A 88 31.23 -56.38 -34.00
CA GLY A 88 31.80 -55.12 -34.47
C GLY A 88 30.76 -54.20 -35.10
N GLU A 89 29.83 -54.75 -35.88
CA GLU A 89 28.70 -53.99 -36.44
C GLU A 89 27.78 -53.44 -35.33
N VAL A 90 27.40 -54.28 -34.36
CA VAL A 90 26.57 -53.86 -33.22
C VAL A 90 27.26 -52.80 -32.35
N LEU A 91 28.57 -52.93 -32.13
CA LEU A 91 29.37 -51.95 -31.41
C LEU A 91 29.36 -50.59 -32.12
N ALA A 92 29.60 -50.57 -33.43
CA ALA A 92 29.59 -49.33 -34.21
C ALA A 92 28.22 -48.64 -34.13
N ASP A 93 27.12 -49.39 -34.24
CA ASP A 93 25.76 -48.85 -34.12
C ASP A 93 25.49 -48.23 -32.75
N LYS A 94 25.92 -48.91 -31.67
CA LYS A 94 25.77 -48.42 -30.28
C LYS A 94 26.65 -47.21 -30.00
N GLU A 95 27.88 -47.15 -30.53
CA GLU A 95 28.76 -45.98 -30.42
C GLU A 95 28.15 -44.75 -31.12
N LEU A 96 27.56 -44.95 -32.29
CA LEU A 96 26.81 -43.90 -32.99
C LEU A 96 25.58 -43.46 -32.18
N ALA A 97 24.86 -44.39 -31.54
CA ALA A 97 23.72 -44.07 -30.70
C ALA A 97 24.12 -43.19 -29.49
N VAL A 98 25.21 -43.52 -28.80
CA VAL A 98 25.74 -42.68 -27.70
C VAL A 98 26.08 -41.28 -28.20
N ARG A 99 26.82 -41.17 -29.31
CA ARG A 99 27.18 -39.86 -29.88
C ARG A 99 25.94 -39.06 -30.22
N ARG A 100 24.94 -39.66 -30.88
CA ARG A 100 23.67 -39.00 -31.22
C ARG A 100 22.92 -38.52 -29.97
N LYS A 101 22.87 -39.33 -28.91
CA LYS A 101 22.21 -38.95 -27.65
C LYS A 101 22.93 -37.84 -26.91
N LYS A 102 24.26 -37.85 -26.87
CA LYS A 102 25.07 -36.76 -26.30
C LYS A 102 24.88 -35.45 -27.07
N MET A 103 24.93 -35.51 -28.40
CA MET A 103 24.65 -34.34 -29.25
C MET A 103 23.23 -33.83 -29.06
N LEU A 104 22.24 -34.72 -28.95
CA LEU A 104 20.86 -34.33 -28.69
C LEU A 104 20.74 -33.60 -27.34
N LEU A 105 21.34 -34.13 -26.27
CA LEU A 105 21.36 -33.46 -24.96
C LEU A 105 21.94 -32.06 -25.06
N GLU A 106 23.12 -31.91 -25.70
CA GLU A 106 23.76 -30.61 -25.88
C GLU A 106 22.86 -29.63 -26.67
N THR A 107 22.22 -30.10 -27.75
CA THR A 107 21.28 -29.26 -28.51
C THR A 107 20.02 -28.89 -27.73
N LEU A 108 19.56 -29.73 -26.81
CA LEU A 108 18.43 -29.40 -25.94
C LEU A 108 18.83 -28.35 -24.90
N GLU A 109 20.01 -28.48 -24.30
CA GLU A 109 20.56 -27.50 -23.35
C GLU A 109 20.79 -26.14 -24.01
N GLN A 110 21.25 -26.12 -25.27
CA GLN A 110 21.40 -24.88 -26.05
C GLN A 110 20.06 -24.21 -26.40
N ARG A 111 18.97 -24.97 -26.53
CA ARG A 111 17.62 -24.42 -26.84
C ARG A 111 16.83 -23.99 -25.60
N ALA A 112 17.23 -24.44 -24.42
CA ALA A 112 16.61 -24.06 -23.14
C ALA A 112 16.54 -22.53 -22.92
N PRO A 113 17.62 -21.74 -23.09
CA PRO A 113 17.58 -20.30 -22.85
C PRO A 113 16.63 -19.55 -23.80
N ASP A 114 16.59 -19.91 -25.07
CA ASP A 114 15.68 -19.29 -26.05
C ASP A 114 14.20 -19.51 -25.68
N LEU A 115 13.89 -20.64 -25.06
CA LEU A 115 12.55 -20.97 -24.61
C LEU A 115 12.21 -20.19 -23.33
N ASP A 116 13.16 -20.06 -22.41
CA ASP A 116 12.99 -19.27 -21.18
C ASP A 116 12.76 -17.78 -21.49
N GLU A 117 13.48 -17.21 -22.46
CA GLU A 117 13.26 -15.83 -22.91
C GLU A 117 11.83 -15.63 -23.45
N LYS A 118 11.33 -16.57 -24.25
CA LYS A 118 9.95 -16.53 -24.76
C LYS A 118 8.91 -16.64 -23.64
N ILE A 119 9.16 -17.47 -22.63
CA ILE A 119 8.29 -17.60 -21.46
C ILE A 119 8.26 -16.29 -20.69
N GLU A 120 9.41 -15.67 -20.40
CA GLU A 120 9.48 -14.38 -19.69
C GLU A 120 8.71 -13.28 -20.43
N ILE A 121 8.84 -13.22 -21.76
CA ILE A 121 8.08 -12.29 -22.60
C ILE A 121 6.57 -12.57 -22.49
N ALA A 122 6.15 -13.84 -22.61
CA ALA A 122 4.74 -14.23 -22.50
C ALA A 122 4.16 -13.94 -21.10
N ILE A 123 4.94 -14.16 -20.03
CA ILE A 123 4.58 -13.77 -18.66
C ILE A 123 4.39 -12.24 -18.59
N GLY A 124 5.27 -11.47 -19.22
CA GLY A 124 5.16 -10.02 -19.34
C GLY A 124 3.81 -9.59 -19.94
N PHE A 125 3.41 -10.18 -21.06
CA PHE A 125 2.11 -9.90 -21.69
C PHE A 125 0.94 -10.24 -20.78
N VAL A 126 0.92 -11.43 -20.17
CA VAL A 126 -0.15 -11.83 -19.25
C VAL A 126 -0.24 -10.89 -18.04
N ARG A 127 0.90 -10.43 -17.49
CA ARG A 127 0.92 -9.46 -16.39
C ARG A 127 0.32 -8.11 -16.81
N VAL A 128 0.62 -7.62 -18.01
CA VAL A 128 0.06 -6.37 -18.53
C VAL A 128 -1.46 -6.51 -18.69
N GLU A 129 -1.94 -7.58 -19.29
CA GLU A 129 -3.38 -7.82 -19.47
C GLU A 129 -4.11 -8.01 -18.15
N ALA A 130 -3.52 -8.76 -17.21
CA ALA A 130 -4.06 -8.89 -15.86
C ALA A 130 -4.13 -7.53 -15.15
N GLY A 131 -3.12 -6.66 -15.34
CA GLY A 131 -3.12 -5.30 -14.82
C GLY A 131 -4.24 -4.44 -15.42
N ILE A 132 -4.45 -4.49 -16.73
CA ILE A 132 -5.54 -3.78 -17.43
C ILE A 132 -6.90 -4.28 -16.95
N ALA A 133 -7.09 -5.60 -16.87
CA ALA A 133 -8.33 -6.22 -16.43
C ALA A 133 -8.63 -5.87 -14.96
N ALA A 134 -7.62 -5.91 -14.08
CA ALA A 134 -7.76 -5.50 -12.68
C ALA A 134 -8.12 -4.02 -12.54
N GLN A 135 -7.50 -3.15 -13.35
CA GLN A 135 -7.81 -1.72 -13.37
C GLN A 135 -9.25 -1.44 -13.84
N SER A 136 -9.71 -2.14 -14.87
CA SER A 136 -11.10 -2.05 -15.33
C SER A 136 -12.08 -2.49 -14.25
N LEU A 137 -11.82 -3.65 -13.63
CA LEU A 137 -12.65 -4.18 -12.55
C LEU A 137 -12.68 -3.22 -11.34
N ARG A 138 -11.53 -2.63 -11.01
CA ARG A 138 -11.44 -1.63 -9.93
C ARG A 138 -12.32 -0.43 -10.22
N SER A 139 -12.29 0.09 -11.45
CA SER A 139 -13.16 1.20 -11.88
C SER A 139 -14.64 0.83 -11.77
N ASP A 140 -15.03 -0.38 -12.20
CA ASP A 140 -16.42 -0.85 -12.13
C ASP A 140 -16.90 -0.93 -10.67
N ILE A 141 -16.08 -1.50 -9.79
CA ILE A 141 -16.38 -1.57 -8.34
C ILE A 141 -16.44 -0.17 -7.74
N ALA A 142 -15.54 0.74 -8.12
CA ALA A 142 -15.54 2.11 -7.65
C ALA A 142 -16.85 2.84 -8.06
N GLN A 143 -17.33 2.64 -9.28
CA GLN A 143 -18.61 3.19 -9.74
C GLN A 143 -19.80 2.59 -8.97
N GLU A 144 -19.80 1.27 -8.75
CA GLU A 144 -20.83 0.61 -7.96
C GLU A 144 -20.88 1.14 -6.52
N LEU A 145 -19.70 1.33 -5.90
CA LEU A 145 -19.58 1.92 -4.57
C LEU A 145 -20.17 3.33 -4.53
N ARG A 146 -19.78 4.20 -5.47
CA ARG A 146 -20.33 5.57 -5.57
C ARG A 146 -21.84 5.57 -5.76
N GLY A 147 -22.38 4.63 -6.55
CA GLY A 147 -23.82 4.49 -6.78
C GLY A 147 -24.62 4.09 -5.53
N LYS A 148 -24.02 3.37 -4.58
CA LYS A 148 -24.68 2.88 -3.36
C LYS A 148 -24.50 3.77 -2.14
N LEU A 149 -23.60 4.76 -2.22
CA LEU A 149 -23.13 5.52 -1.05
C LEU A 149 -24.05 6.69 -0.64
N HIS A 150 -25.05 7.03 -1.46
CA HIS A 150 -25.94 8.17 -1.22
C HIS A 150 -26.64 8.13 0.15
N GLU A 151 -27.24 7.01 0.53
CA GLU A 151 -27.94 6.90 1.82
C GLU A 151 -27.00 7.12 3.02
N LEU A 152 -25.77 6.65 2.92
CA LEU A 152 -24.75 6.83 3.95
C LEU A 152 -24.30 8.30 4.03
N GLN A 153 -24.19 9.00 2.89
CA GLN A 153 -23.92 10.45 2.88
C GLN A 153 -25.02 11.23 3.61
N LEU A 154 -26.29 10.87 3.41
CA LEU A 154 -27.39 11.53 4.12
C LEU A 154 -27.31 11.32 5.64
N ILE A 155 -26.94 10.12 6.10
CA ILE A 155 -26.72 9.84 7.53
C ILE A 155 -25.52 10.62 8.06
N TYR A 156 -24.41 10.62 7.32
CA TYR A 156 -23.20 11.34 7.69
C TYR A 156 -23.46 12.85 7.81
N ALA A 157 -24.22 13.42 6.88
CA ALA A 157 -24.66 14.82 6.90
C ALA A 157 -25.52 15.15 8.13
N LYS A 158 -26.44 14.25 8.55
CA LYS A 158 -27.22 14.42 9.80
C LYS A 158 -26.31 14.49 11.03
N VAL A 159 -25.32 13.61 11.12
CA VAL A 159 -24.37 13.58 12.24
C VAL A 159 -23.50 14.85 12.22
N ARG A 160 -23.06 15.28 11.04
CA ARG A 160 -22.30 16.53 10.85
C ARG A 160 -23.11 17.76 11.31
N ALA A 161 -24.36 17.88 10.88
CA ALA A 161 -25.25 18.96 11.31
C ALA A 161 -25.45 18.94 12.83
N LEU A 162 -25.74 17.76 13.40
CA LEU A 162 -25.91 17.61 14.85
C LEU A 162 -24.66 18.03 15.62
N HIS A 163 -23.47 17.58 15.20
CA HIS A 163 -22.21 17.93 15.84
C HIS A 163 -21.90 19.44 15.78
N GLY A 164 -22.24 20.09 14.67
CA GLY A 164 -22.08 21.54 14.50
C GLY A 164 -22.94 22.37 15.45
N LEU A 165 -24.12 21.86 15.80
CA LEU A 165 -25.11 22.54 16.65
C LEU A 165 -24.87 22.24 18.13
N VAL A 166 -24.70 20.97 18.46
CA VAL A 166 -24.42 20.47 19.82
C VAL A 166 -23.11 19.69 19.77
N ARG A 167 -22.05 20.30 20.30
CA ARG A 167 -20.74 19.67 20.38
C ARG A 167 -20.80 18.50 21.36
N ASP A 168 -20.94 17.30 20.82
CA ASP A 168 -20.84 16.04 21.53
C ASP A 168 -19.56 15.30 21.08
N GLU A 169 -18.81 14.77 22.04
CA GLU A 169 -17.57 14.04 21.78
C GLU A 169 -17.83 12.79 20.93
N ARG A 170 -18.95 12.11 21.15
CA ARG A 170 -19.30 10.88 20.42
C ARG A 170 -19.59 11.14 18.94
N THR A 171 -20.29 12.23 18.64
CA THR A 171 -20.53 12.64 17.25
C THR A 171 -19.23 13.10 16.58
N GLY A 172 -18.34 13.77 17.32
CA GLY A 172 -17.02 14.15 16.82
C GLY A 172 -16.13 12.95 16.52
N ASP A 173 -16.12 11.93 17.38
CA ASP A 173 -15.31 10.73 17.17
C ASP A 173 -15.86 9.85 16.05
N PHE A 174 -17.18 9.74 15.90
CA PHE A 174 -17.80 9.09 14.74
C PHE A 174 -17.34 9.75 13.43
N LEU A 175 -17.36 11.09 13.33
CA LEU A 175 -16.93 11.80 12.12
C LEU A 175 -15.43 11.59 11.81
N LYS A 176 -14.59 11.37 12.82
CA LYS A 176 -13.16 11.05 12.61
C LYS A 176 -12.95 9.60 12.17
N SER A 177 -13.77 8.68 12.67
CA SER A 177 -13.63 7.24 12.40
C SER A 177 -14.32 6.78 11.11
N ALA A 178 -15.41 7.45 10.72
CA ALA A 178 -16.18 7.08 9.54
C ALA A 178 -15.50 7.57 8.25
N LEU A 179 -14.83 6.64 7.56
CA LEU A 179 -14.13 6.88 6.30
C LEU A 179 -14.52 5.81 5.28
N ILE A 180 -14.97 6.26 4.10
CA ILE A 180 -15.07 5.40 2.92
C ILE A 180 -14.17 6.00 1.84
N PRO A 181 -13.02 5.37 1.54
CA PRO A 181 -12.10 5.86 0.53
C PRO A 181 -12.68 5.63 -0.87
N ASP A 182 -12.33 6.50 -1.81
CA ASP A 182 -12.55 6.20 -3.23
C ASP A 182 -11.55 5.15 -3.71
N LEU A 183 -12.03 4.00 -4.21
CA LEU A 183 -11.19 2.90 -4.66
C LEU A 183 -10.28 3.29 -5.84
N ASP A 184 -10.63 4.30 -6.64
CA ASP A 184 -9.75 4.80 -7.71
C ASP A 184 -8.59 5.66 -7.21
N GLN A 185 -8.76 6.26 -6.03
CA GLN A 185 -7.82 7.22 -5.43
C GLN A 185 -7.35 6.76 -4.04
N CYS A 186 -7.56 5.48 -3.69
CA CYS A 186 -7.22 4.96 -2.38
C CYS A 186 -5.70 4.97 -2.23
N MET A 187 -5.22 5.60 -1.17
CA MET A 187 -3.80 5.89 -0.98
C MET A 187 -3.51 5.81 0.50
N ARG A 188 -2.88 4.72 0.89
CA ARG A 188 -2.41 4.50 2.25
C ARG A 188 -0.94 4.89 2.35
N ILE A 189 -0.65 5.87 3.20
CA ILE A 189 0.71 6.33 3.45
C ILE A 189 1.24 5.64 4.70
N ILE A 190 2.38 4.97 4.55
CA ILE A 190 3.11 4.33 5.65
C ILE A 190 4.28 5.24 6.01
N ALA A 191 4.13 6.00 7.08
CA ALA A 191 5.21 6.77 7.70
C ALA A 191 5.87 5.93 8.82
N ARG A 192 7.09 6.31 9.24
CA ARG A 192 7.93 5.51 10.16
C ARG A 192 7.22 5.00 11.43
N ASN A 193 6.26 5.76 11.97
CA ASN A 193 5.55 5.42 13.20
C ASN A 193 4.03 5.34 13.05
N GLU A 194 3.48 5.67 11.88
CA GLU A 194 2.02 5.80 11.68
C GLU A 194 1.63 5.42 10.25
N THR A 195 0.47 4.76 10.13
CA THR A 195 -0.19 4.60 8.83
C THR A 195 -1.44 5.47 8.81
N TYR A 196 -1.56 6.34 7.83
CA TYR A 196 -2.76 7.14 7.64
C TYR A 196 -3.27 7.03 6.20
N GLU A 197 -4.57 7.19 6.03
CA GLU A 197 -5.22 7.20 4.73
C GLU A 197 -5.24 8.65 4.21
N ALA A 198 -4.72 8.85 2.99
CA ALA A 198 -4.67 10.16 2.34
C ALA A 198 -5.78 10.32 1.27
N SER A 199 -6.62 9.32 1.09
CA SER A 199 -7.70 9.32 0.11
C SER A 199 -8.85 10.26 0.51
N PRO A 200 -9.58 10.84 -0.46
CA PRO A 200 -10.79 11.59 -0.17
C PRO A 200 -11.86 10.69 0.47
N ASN A 201 -12.54 11.20 1.49
CA ASN A 201 -13.68 10.52 2.11
C ASN A 201 -14.94 10.73 1.27
N LEU A 202 -15.45 9.68 0.64
CA LEU A 202 -16.68 9.73 -0.15
C LEU A 202 -17.91 10.10 0.69
N LEU A 203 -17.88 9.87 2.01
CA LEU A 203 -18.96 10.29 2.91
C LEU A 203 -19.00 11.81 3.11
N ASP A 204 -17.88 12.51 2.91
CA ASP A 204 -17.78 13.93 3.21
C ASP A 204 -18.26 14.83 2.06
N THR A 205 -18.56 14.25 0.89
CA THR A 205 -19.06 14.98 -0.29
C THR A 205 -20.36 15.72 0.03
N ARG A 206 -20.44 16.99 -0.40
CA ARG A 206 -21.61 17.86 -0.17
C ARG A 206 -22.38 18.08 -1.48
N ASN A 207 -23.62 17.63 -1.48
CA ASN A 207 -24.58 17.79 -2.57
C ASN A 207 -25.88 18.45 -2.03
N ASP A 208 -26.78 18.86 -2.94
CA ASP A 208 -28.03 19.54 -2.58
C ASP A 208 -28.88 18.74 -1.58
N ASP A 209 -28.94 17.41 -1.74
CA ASP A 209 -29.69 16.54 -0.81
C ASP A 209 -29.08 16.52 0.60
N THR A 210 -27.74 16.44 0.69
CA THR A 210 -27.05 16.50 1.99
C THR A 210 -27.25 17.86 2.65
N ALA A 211 -27.22 18.95 1.88
CA ALA A 211 -27.46 20.30 2.39
C ALA A 211 -28.91 20.48 2.87
N ALA A 212 -29.90 19.94 2.14
CA ALA A 212 -31.30 19.95 2.55
C ALA A 212 -31.51 19.20 3.88
N VAL A 213 -30.87 18.05 4.05
CA VAL A 213 -30.93 17.28 5.31
C VAL A 213 -30.23 18.00 6.45
N GLU A 214 -29.07 18.63 6.21
CA GLU A 214 -28.39 19.45 7.21
C GLU A 214 -29.28 20.62 7.67
N ALA A 215 -29.95 21.30 6.73
CA ALA A 215 -30.88 22.38 7.02
C ALA A 215 -32.07 21.90 7.89
N GLN A 216 -32.66 20.74 7.55
CA GLN A 216 -33.76 20.15 8.34
C GLN A 216 -33.36 19.89 9.79
N ILE A 217 -32.16 19.32 10.02
CA ILE A 217 -31.64 19.09 11.37
C ILE A 217 -31.37 20.43 12.08
N SER A 218 -30.82 21.41 11.37
CA SER A 218 -30.54 22.74 11.91
C SER A 218 -31.81 23.47 12.35
N ASP A 219 -32.89 23.36 11.58
CA ASP A 219 -34.17 24.00 11.88
C ASP A 219 -34.87 23.31 13.05
N ALA A 220 -34.82 21.98 13.11
CA ALA A 220 -35.36 21.21 14.23
C ALA A 220 -34.64 21.51 15.56
N MET A 221 -33.32 21.74 15.52
CA MET A 221 -32.51 21.99 16.71
C MET A 221 -32.35 23.47 17.07
N ARG A 222 -32.74 24.39 16.17
CA ARG A 222 -32.68 25.84 16.35
C ARG A 222 -33.16 26.34 17.73
N PRO A 223 -34.34 25.95 18.25
CA PRO A 223 -34.80 26.44 19.54
C PRO A 223 -33.87 26.04 20.69
N ILE A 224 -33.27 24.84 20.63
CA ILE A 224 -32.33 24.37 21.65
C ILE A 224 -31.02 25.13 21.54
N THR A 225 -30.50 25.32 20.32
CA THR A 225 -29.25 26.05 20.12
C THR A 225 -29.35 27.52 20.51
N ASP A 226 -30.48 28.17 20.26
CA ASP A 226 -30.71 29.57 20.64
C ASP A 226 -30.67 29.74 22.17
N VAL A 227 -31.31 28.82 22.91
CA VAL A 227 -31.25 28.78 24.37
C VAL A 227 -29.83 28.49 24.87
N LEU A 228 -29.11 27.55 24.26
CA LEU A 228 -27.72 27.26 24.61
C LEU A 228 -26.80 28.47 24.38
N VAL A 229 -27.03 29.26 23.33
CA VAL A 229 -26.29 30.49 23.07
C VAL A 229 -26.58 31.54 24.15
N LEU A 230 -27.84 31.70 24.57
CA LEU A 230 -28.19 32.56 25.70
C LEU A 230 -27.53 32.08 27.00
N ALA A 231 -27.56 30.77 27.26
CA ALA A 231 -26.92 30.17 28.43
C ALA A 231 -25.39 30.37 28.43
N ARG A 232 -24.72 30.29 27.28
CA ARG A 232 -23.27 30.60 27.18
C ARG A 232 -22.95 32.06 27.46
N LYS A 233 -23.88 32.99 27.19
CA LYS A 233 -23.72 34.41 27.50
C LYS A 233 -24.05 34.74 28.96
N HIS A 234 -24.67 33.81 29.70
CA HIS A 234 -24.96 34.00 31.11
C HIS A 234 -23.66 34.24 31.88
N ARG A 235 -23.60 35.38 32.56
CA ARG A 235 -22.54 35.69 33.52
C ARG A 235 -23.11 35.47 34.91
N PRO A 236 -22.48 34.63 35.75
CA PRO A 236 -22.92 34.48 37.13
C PRO A 236 -22.94 35.85 37.81
N TYR A 237 -23.98 36.08 38.62
CA TYR A 237 -24.10 37.32 39.36
C TYR A 237 -22.90 37.52 40.27
N VAL A 238 -22.18 38.63 40.09
CA VAL A 238 -21.13 39.08 40.99
C VAL A 238 -21.70 40.22 41.84
N PRO A 239 -21.75 40.08 43.19
CA PRO A 239 -22.17 41.15 44.10
C PRO A 239 -21.39 42.44 43.86
N LEU A 240 -22.04 43.60 43.99
CA LEU A 240 -21.44 44.91 43.68
C LEU A 240 -20.08 45.13 44.36
N ALA A 241 -19.94 44.70 45.61
CA ALA A 241 -18.69 44.82 46.39
C ALA A 241 -17.51 44.02 45.83
N LYS A 242 -17.76 43.00 45.00
CA LYS A 242 -16.74 42.13 44.38
C LYS A 242 -16.59 42.34 42.88
N ARG A 243 -17.32 43.31 42.30
CA ARG A 243 -17.19 43.59 40.86
C ARG A 243 -15.83 44.25 40.62
N PRO A 244 -15.04 43.78 39.63
CA PRO A 244 -13.85 44.49 39.24
C PRO A 244 -14.26 45.90 38.81
N ALA A 245 -13.63 46.91 39.42
CA ALA A 245 -13.85 48.30 39.03
C ALA A 245 -13.55 48.44 37.53
N PRO A 246 -14.35 49.20 36.76
CA PRO A 246 -14.06 49.42 35.35
C PRO A 246 -12.64 49.97 35.24
N TYR A 247 -11.85 49.38 34.33
CA TYR A 247 -10.45 49.75 34.16
C TYR A 247 -10.38 51.21 33.69
N VAL A 248 -10.15 52.14 34.62
CA VAL A 248 -9.83 53.53 34.29
C VAL A 248 -8.42 53.48 33.72
N ARG A 249 -8.28 53.62 32.39
CA ARG A 249 -6.97 53.85 31.77
C ARG A 249 -6.36 55.07 32.47
N LYS A 250 -5.31 54.86 33.27
CA LYS A 250 -4.42 55.94 33.74
C LYS A 250 -3.98 56.72 32.49
N GLY A 251 -4.40 57.98 32.39
CA GLY A 251 -4.05 58.87 31.27
C GLY A 251 -5.22 59.59 30.59
N ALA A 252 -6.48 59.26 30.89
CA ALA A 252 -7.64 59.96 30.30
C ALA A 252 -7.82 61.43 30.77
N TRP A 253 -6.95 61.92 31.66
CA TRP A 253 -6.97 63.28 32.21
C TRP A 253 -5.83 64.18 31.70
N ASP A 254 -4.87 63.66 30.93
CA ASP A 254 -3.71 64.41 30.40
C ASP A 254 -3.76 64.54 28.86
N GLY A 255 -4.94 64.88 28.33
CA GLY A 255 -5.12 65.27 26.93
C GLY A 255 -5.24 66.80 26.80
N PRO A 256 -4.73 67.43 25.72
CA PRO A 256 -4.74 68.89 25.58
C PRO A 256 -6.17 69.37 25.28
N GLY A 257 -6.93 69.67 26.33
CA GLY A 257 -8.30 70.22 26.20
C GLY A 257 -9.23 70.12 27.41
N GLY A 258 -8.85 69.51 28.54
CA GLY A 258 -9.77 69.34 29.68
C GLY A 258 -9.31 69.99 30.97
N ARG A 259 -9.90 71.14 31.34
CA ARG A 259 -10.22 71.45 32.75
C ARG A 259 -11.67 70.99 32.95
N ILE A 260 -12.07 70.38 34.05
CA ILE A 260 -12.40 71.05 35.31
C ILE A 260 -12.46 69.98 36.43
N ASP A 261 -11.93 70.36 37.60
CA ASP A 261 -12.01 69.74 38.94
C ASP A 261 -11.31 68.40 39.18
N ARG A 262 -10.03 68.51 39.59
CA ARG A 262 -9.34 67.49 40.38
C ARG A 262 -9.92 67.52 41.81
N PRO A 263 -10.57 66.46 42.32
CA PRO A 263 -10.78 66.35 43.75
C PRO A 263 -9.41 66.34 44.44
N GLU A 264 -9.25 67.17 45.46
CA GLU A 264 -8.03 67.27 46.27
C GLU A 264 -7.49 65.89 46.64
N LYS A 265 -6.16 65.75 46.51
CA LYS A 265 -5.43 64.62 47.05
C LYS A 265 -5.71 64.52 48.55
N LEU A 266 -6.47 63.51 48.96
CA LEU A 266 -6.39 62.96 50.31
C LEU A 266 -5.39 61.80 50.28
N GLU A 267 -4.43 61.92 51.20
CA GLU A 267 -3.23 61.13 51.52
C GLU A 267 -3.25 59.62 51.17
N GLU A 268 -2.11 59.11 50.67
CA GLU A 268 -1.72 57.70 50.81
C GLU A 268 -0.70 57.58 51.97
N PRO A 269 -0.49 56.41 52.60
CA PRO A 269 -1.41 55.32 52.98
C PRO A 269 -1.22 54.95 54.48
N PRO A 270 -1.79 53.82 54.98
CA PRO A 270 -0.84 52.88 55.57
C PRO A 270 -0.90 51.50 54.91
N VAL A 271 0.31 51.05 54.60
CA VAL A 271 0.68 49.69 54.22
C VAL A 271 0.14 48.70 55.26
N ARG A 272 -0.71 47.77 54.83
CA ARG A 272 -0.80 46.45 55.45
C ARG A 272 -0.78 45.39 54.35
N ALA A 273 0.32 44.64 54.36
CA ALA A 273 0.53 43.47 53.54
C ALA A 273 -0.41 42.35 54.00
N GLU A 274 -1.26 41.89 53.10
CA GLU A 274 -1.79 40.53 53.17
C GLU A 274 -1.40 39.81 51.87
N PRO A 275 -0.76 38.63 51.95
CA PRO A 275 -0.32 37.90 50.78
C PRO A 275 -1.54 37.41 49.98
N TYR A 276 -1.56 37.74 48.69
CA TYR A 276 -2.56 37.24 47.76
C TYR A 276 -2.28 35.74 47.50
N GLU A 277 -3.07 34.84 48.08
CA GLU A 277 -3.07 33.43 47.67
C GLU A 277 -3.69 33.32 46.27
N ILE A 278 -2.85 33.05 45.27
CA ILE A 278 -3.31 32.56 43.98
C ILE A 278 -3.77 31.12 44.20
N LYS A 279 -5.06 30.92 44.50
CA LYS A 279 -5.69 29.61 44.38
C LYS A 279 -5.74 29.25 42.91
N GLY A 280 -4.79 28.41 42.50
CA GLY A 280 -4.78 27.79 41.19
C GLY A 280 -5.94 26.81 41.10
N ASP A 281 -7.03 27.24 40.47
CA ASP A 281 -8.05 26.32 40.00
C ASP A 281 -7.54 25.64 38.73
N SER A 282 -7.15 24.39 38.94
CA SER A 282 -6.92 23.37 37.93
C SER A 282 -8.20 23.12 37.13
N SER A 283 -8.38 23.85 36.04
CA SER A 283 -9.22 23.41 34.93
C SER A 283 -8.56 23.80 33.63
N GLY A 284 -7.83 22.85 33.06
CA GLY A 284 -7.09 23.02 31.82
C GLY A 284 -8.02 23.35 30.65
N PHE A 285 -7.88 24.57 30.13
CA PHE A 285 -8.06 24.86 28.72
C PHE A 285 -6.83 25.63 28.24
N ARG A 286 -5.85 24.89 27.73
CA ARG A 286 -4.76 25.45 26.93
C ARG A 286 -5.31 25.73 25.53
N THR A 287 -5.42 27.00 25.16
CA THR A 287 -5.30 27.43 23.75
C THR A 287 -4.00 28.20 23.60
N ARG A 288 -3.09 27.58 22.83
CA ARG A 288 -1.68 27.90 22.43
C ARG A 288 -1.44 29.35 21.96
N PRO A 289 -0.17 29.73 21.62
CA PRO A 289 1.08 29.63 22.37
C PRO A 289 1.75 31.03 22.47
N GLN A 290 2.50 31.30 23.54
CA GLN A 290 3.43 32.43 23.57
C GLN A 290 4.83 31.89 23.90
N ALA A 291 5.82 32.44 23.19
CA ALA A 291 7.26 32.26 23.33
C ALA A 291 7.90 31.03 22.67
N GLN A 292 8.18 31.15 21.36
CA GLN A 292 9.42 30.62 20.81
C GLN A 292 10.03 31.60 19.79
N GLU A 293 10.26 32.83 20.23
CA GLU A 293 11.21 33.76 19.61
C GLU A 293 12.31 34.06 20.63
N MET A 294 13.09 33.03 20.95
CA MET A 294 14.48 33.19 21.38
C MET A 294 15.31 32.20 20.58
N ASN A 295 15.44 32.47 19.28
CA ASN A 295 16.55 31.92 18.51
C ASN A 295 17.64 32.98 18.46
N MET A 296 18.59 32.80 19.37
CA MET A 296 19.93 33.36 19.31
C MET A 296 20.50 33.07 17.92
N ALA A 297 20.82 34.11 17.17
CA ALA A 297 21.61 33.99 15.95
C ALA A 297 22.95 33.27 16.28
N PRO A 298 23.40 32.34 15.42
CA PRO A 298 24.57 31.51 15.68
C PRO A 298 25.82 32.38 15.55
N ALA A 299 26.50 32.60 16.67
CA ALA A 299 27.92 32.89 16.69
C ALA A 299 28.65 31.62 17.14
N ILE A 300 29.78 31.34 16.48
CA ILE A 300 30.69 30.19 16.65
C ILE A 300 30.37 29.00 15.73
N ALA A 301 30.47 29.25 14.43
CA ALA A 301 31.18 28.36 13.51
C ALA A 301 32.02 29.23 12.56
N GLU A 302 32.85 30.09 13.15
CA GLU A 302 34.04 30.62 12.49
C GLU A 302 35.25 29.99 13.18
N THR A 303 36.27 29.71 12.37
CA THR A 303 37.62 29.19 12.70
C THR A 303 37.86 27.67 12.60
N ALA A 304 37.70 27.13 11.38
CA ALA A 304 38.69 26.23 10.76
C ALA A 304 38.23 25.92 9.33
N GLY A 305 38.85 26.35 8.23
CA GLY A 305 40.00 27.18 7.99
C GLY A 305 40.07 27.46 6.49
N GLU A 306 40.52 28.65 6.11
CA GLU A 306 41.02 28.94 4.77
C GLU A 306 42.18 27.99 4.44
N VAL A 307 42.16 27.36 3.26
CA VAL A 307 43.22 27.12 2.25
C VAL A 307 42.52 26.23 1.21
N GLY A 308 42.35 26.50 -0.09
CA GLY A 308 43.03 27.34 -1.07
C GLY A 308 43.05 26.57 -2.40
N ARG A 309 43.03 27.30 -3.53
CA ARG A 309 43.27 26.89 -4.95
C ARG A 309 42.08 26.29 -5.72
N PHE A 310 41.63 26.90 -6.83
CA PHE A 310 42.25 27.08 -8.17
C PHE A 310 42.40 25.79 -8.99
N GLU A 311 41.98 25.91 -10.26
CA GLU A 311 42.05 24.96 -11.40
C GLU A 311 40.92 23.91 -11.41
N SER A 312 40.12 23.74 -12.46
CA SER A 312 40.27 23.96 -13.91
C SER A 312 38.94 24.30 -14.58
#